data_AF-A0A1V2UCF1-F1
#
_entry.id   AF-A0A1V2UCF1-F1
#
_cell.length_a   1.000
_cell.length_b   1.000
_cell.length_c   1.000
_cell.angle_alpha   90.00
_cell.angle_beta   90.00
_cell.angle_gamma   90.00
#
_symmetry.space_group_name_H-M   'P 1'
#
loop_
_entity.id
_entity.type
_entity.pdbx_description
1 polymer ?
#
loop_
_entity_poly.entity_id
_entity_poly.type
_entity_poly.pdbx_seq_one_letter_code
_entity_poly.pdbx_strand_id
1 'polypeptide(L)'
;MSEIEKLLSFMDSGRRKKILLADYFELQEQKGTWNNKRSIDLRREISGSPYFEVTYIRKRVNIDSWKTETLLKIKPKYTCKRNRSL
;
A
#
# COMPACT_ATOMS: atom_id res chain seq x y z
N MET A 1 15.96 -2.69 5.01
CA MET A 1 14.68 -1.97 4.92
C MET A 1 13.60 -2.99 4.56
N SER A 2 12.59 -3.15 5.40
CA SER A 2 11.46 -4.07 5.21
C SER A 2 10.56 -3.63 4.04
N GLU A 3 9.69 -4.52 3.56
CA GLU A 3 8.77 -4.14 2.46
C GLU A 3 7.77 -3.08 2.93
N ILE A 4 7.36 -3.14 4.20
CA ILE A 4 6.46 -2.15 4.78
C ILE A 4 7.09 -0.76 4.92
N GLU A 5 8.39 -0.67 5.24
CA GLU A 5 9.14 0.59 5.26
C GLU A 5 9.26 1.18 3.85
N LYS A 6 9.51 0.33 2.83
CA LYS A 6 9.53 0.76 1.43
C LYS A 6 8.18 1.28 0.98
N LEU A 7 7.09 0.62 1.39
CA LEU A 7 5.72 1.07 1.11
C LEU A 7 5.44 2.42 1.79
N LEU A 8 5.79 2.58 3.07
CA LEU A 8 5.61 3.84 3.79
C LEU A 8 6.37 4.99 3.12
N SER A 9 7.64 4.76 2.75
CA SER A 9 8.45 5.75 2.03
C SER A 9 7.87 6.11 0.66
N PHE A 10 7.36 5.11 -0.07
CA PHE A 10 6.68 5.34 -1.35
C PHE A 10 5.40 6.17 -1.20
N MET A 11 4.61 5.91 -0.16
CA MET A 11 3.40 6.67 0.11
C MET A 11 3.71 8.10 0.55
N ASP A 12 4.72 8.29 1.41
CA ASP A 12 5.13 9.61 1.90
C ASP A 12 5.74 10.50 0.80
N SER A 13 6.64 9.94 -0.02
CA SER A 13 7.23 10.65 -1.16
C SER A 13 6.18 11.05 -2.20
N GLY A 14 5.20 10.17 -2.44
CA GLY A 14 4.09 10.42 -3.34
C GLY A 14 2.94 11.24 -2.77
N ARG A 15 3.03 11.70 -1.51
CA ARG A 15 1.94 12.40 -0.79
C ARG A 15 0.62 11.59 -0.77
N ARG A 16 0.71 10.27 -0.79
CA ARG A 16 -0.45 9.36 -0.82
C ARG A 16 -0.83 9.01 0.62
N LYS A 17 -2.06 9.35 1.02
CA LYS A 17 -2.63 8.92 2.32
C LYS A 17 -3.27 7.53 2.27
N LYS A 18 -3.64 7.10 1.06
CA LYS A 18 -4.26 5.81 0.76
C LYS A 18 -3.72 5.24 -0.55
N ILE A 19 -3.70 3.93 -0.68
CA ILE A 19 -3.31 3.23 -1.90
C ILE A 19 -3.95 1.85 -1.97
N LEU A 20 -4.28 1.39 -3.17
CA LEU A 20 -4.61 -0.01 -3.39
C LEU A 20 -3.34 -0.82 -3.47
N LEU A 21 -3.30 -1.94 -2.75
CA LEU A 21 -2.14 -2.82 -2.74
C LEU A 21 -1.81 -3.36 -4.15
N ALA A 22 -2.84 -3.55 -4.98
CA ALA A 22 -2.68 -3.93 -6.38
C ALA A 22 -1.94 -2.85 -7.19
N ASP A 23 -2.36 -1.58 -7.11
CA ASP A 23 -1.69 -0.47 -7.79
C ASP A 23 -0.22 -0.35 -7.36
N TYR A 24 0.06 -0.56 -6.07
CA TYR A 24 1.44 -0.57 -5.59
C TYR A 24 2.26 -1.68 -6.25
N PHE A 25 1.72 -2.90 -6.35
CA PHE A 25 2.40 -4.01 -7.02
C PHE A 25 2.64 -3.75 -8.49
N GLU A 26 1.62 -3.29 -9.23
CA GLU A 26 1.75 -2.95 -10.65
C GLU A 26 2.88 -1.93 -10.88
N LEU A 27 2.95 -0.89 -10.05
CA LEU A 27 4.01 0.13 -10.14
C LEU A 27 5.41 -0.42 -9.82
N GLN A 28 5.53 -1.41 -8.93
CA GLN A 28 6.82 -2.03 -8.62
C GLN A 28 7.23 -3.06 -9.67
N GLU A 29 6.27 -3.79 -10.25
CA GLU A 29 6.47 -4.71 -11.36
C GLU A 29 6.95 -3.97 -12.61
N GLN A 30 6.36 -2.82 -12.92
CA GLN A 30 6.84 -1.95 -14.01
C GLN A 30 8.29 -1.48 -13.82
N LYS A 31 8.77 -1.42 -12.58
CA LYS A 31 10.18 -1.09 -12.26
C LYS A 31 11.12 -2.30 -12.34
N GLY A 32 10.60 -3.50 -12.61
CA GLY A 32 11.37 -4.74 -12.69
C GLY A 32 11.92 -5.24 -11.33
N THR A 33 11.51 -4.62 -10.22
CA THR A 33 12.04 -4.96 -8.89
C THR A 33 11.12 -5.88 -8.10
N TRP A 34 9.91 -6.16 -8.60
CA TRP A 34 8.88 -6.88 -7.85
C TRP A 34 8.84 -8.37 -8.19
N ASN A 35 8.57 -9.21 -7.19
CA ASN A 35 8.37 -10.64 -7.37
C ASN A 35 7.33 -11.18 -6.37
N ASN A 36 6.86 -12.41 -6.60
CA ASN A 36 5.78 -12.99 -5.81
C ASN A 36 6.13 -13.17 -4.32
N LYS A 37 7.41 -13.46 -4.01
CA LYS A 37 7.87 -13.58 -2.62
C LYS A 37 7.70 -12.26 -1.87
N ARG A 38 8.09 -11.13 -2.48
CA ARG A 38 7.91 -9.79 -1.90
C ARG A 38 6.44 -9.43 -1.71
N SER A 39 5.56 -9.86 -2.61
CA SER A 39 4.10 -9.71 -2.44
C SER A 39 3.59 -10.43 -1.19
N ILE A 40 4.04 -11.65 -0.95
CA ILE A 40 3.64 -12.44 0.23
C ILE A 40 4.20 -11.83 1.51
N ASP A 41 5.48 -11.47 1.50
CA ASP A 41 6.16 -10.87 2.65
C ASP A 41 5.50 -9.54 3.05
N LEU A 42 5.23 -8.65 2.08
CA LEU A 42 4.53 -7.39 2.37
C LEU A 42 3.13 -7.62 2.95
N ARG A 43 2.36 -8.59 2.43
CA ARG A 43 1.02 -8.91 2.98
C ARG A 43 1.10 -9.38 4.44
N ARG A 44 2.09 -10.21 4.76
CA ARG A 44 2.33 -10.68 6.15
C ARG A 44 2.72 -9.51 7.05
N GLU A 45 3.64 -8.66 6.61
CA GLU A 45 4.07 -7.48 7.35
C GLU A 45 2.91 -6.51 7.61
N ILE A 46 2.06 -6.25 6.59
CA ILE A 46 0.87 -5.39 6.74
C ILE A 46 -0.06 -5.95 7.81
N SER A 47 -0.31 -7.26 7.83
CA SER A 47 -1.22 -7.88 8.78
C SER A 47 -0.78 -7.72 10.24
N GLY A 48 0.53 -7.70 10.49
CA GLY A 48 1.11 -7.50 11.82
C GLY A 48 1.38 -6.03 12.17
N SER A 49 1.12 -5.11 11.25
CA SER A 49 1.59 -3.74 11.37
C SER A 49 0.57 -2.80 12.00
N PRO A 50 1.01 -1.90 12.89
CA PRO A 50 0.15 -0.86 13.43
C PRO A 50 -0.04 0.32 12.46
N TYR A 51 0.75 0.44 11.39
CA TYR A 51 0.82 1.64 10.54
C TYR A 51 -0.40 1.87 9.66
N PHE A 52 -1.05 0.78 9.22
CA PHE A 52 -2.12 0.84 8.23
C PHE A 52 -3.49 0.48 8.82
N GLU A 53 -4.51 1.19 8.36
CA GLU A 53 -5.89 0.76 8.35
C GLU A 53 -6.11 -0.01 7.05
N VAL A 54 -6.54 -1.28 7.16
CA VAL A 54 -6.73 -2.20 6.03
C VAL A 54 -8.22 -2.34 5.76
N THR A 55 -8.65 -2.06 4.54
CA THR A 55 -10.05 -2.21 4.12
C THR A 55 -10.11 -3.05 2.85
N TYR A 56 -11.07 -3.98 2.80
CA TYR A 56 -11.32 -4.77 1.59
C TYR A 56 -12.44 -4.13 0.79
N ILE A 57 -12.17 -3.79 -0.47
CA ILE A 57 -13.16 -3.19 -1.37
C ILE A 57 -13.44 -4.16 -2.51
N ARG A 58 -14.70 -4.24 -2.95
CA ARG A 58 -15.05 -4.99 -4.17
C ARG A 58 -15.03 -4.03 -5.34
N LYS A 59 -14.18 -4.33 -6.32
CA LYS A 59 -14.08 -3.59 -7.57
C LYS A 59 -14.57 -4.47 -8.71
N ARG A 60 -15.45 -3.92 -9.54
CA ARG A 60 -15.90 -4.59 -10.75
C ARG A 60 -14.77 -4.53 -11.78
N VAL A 61 -14.40 -5.67 -12.34
CA VAL A 61 -13.34 -5.77 -13.37
C VAL A 61 -13.96 -5.88 -14.76
N ASN A 62 -14.99 -6.72 -14.93
CA ASN A 62 -15.83 -6.80 -16.13
C ASN A 62 -17.32 -6.88 -15.73
N ILE A 63 -18.21 -6.91 -16.72
CA ILE A 63 -19.68 -6.99 -16.54
C ILE A 63 -20.07 -8.09 -15.53
N ASP A 64 -19.43 -9.26 -15.61
CA ASP A 64 -19.73 -10.43 -14.77
C ASP A 64 -18.66 -10.77 -13.73
N SER A 65 -17.60 -9.98 -13.58
CA SER A 65 -16.49 -10.29 -12.68
C SER A 65 -16.21 -9.19 -11.65
N TRP A 66 -16.11 -9.62 -10.39
CA TRP A 66 -15.75 -8.78 -9.26
C TRP A 66 -14.47 -9.28 -8.64
N LYS A 67 -13.55 -8.36 -8.35
CA LYS A 67 -12.31 -8.63 -7.63
C LYS A 67 -12.35 -7.91 -6.29
N THR A 68 -11.86 -8.59 -5.25
CA THR A 68 -11.60 -7.96 -3.97
C THR A 68 -10.21 -7.34 -3.99
N GLU A 69 -10.13 -6.04 -3.70
CA GLU A 69 -8.88 -5.31 -3.57
C GLU A 69 -8.65 -4.89 -2.12
N THR A 70 -7.37 -4.78 -1.75
CA THR A 70 -6.95 -4.35 -0.42
C THR A 70 -6.58 -2.87 -0.51
N LEU A 71 -7.38 -2.02 0.11
CA LEU A 71 -7.10 -0.61 0.30
C LEU A 71 -6.33 -0.44 1.61
N LEU A 72 -5.17 0.21 1.51
CA LEU A 72 -4.36 0.60 2.65
C LEU A 72 -4.47 2.10 2.87
N LYS A 73 -4.66 2.50 4.13
CA LYS A 73 -4.68 3.89 4.54
C LYS A 73 -3.74 4.07 5.72
N ILE A 74 -2.85 5.06 5.66
CA ILE A 74 -1.93 5.34 6.78
C ILE A 74 -2.76 5.89 7.94
N LYS A 75 -2.62 5.28 9.13
CA LYS A 75 -3.30 5.79 10.32
C LYS A 75 -2.75 7.18 10.68
N PRO A 76 -3.61 8.15 11.08
CA PRO A 76 -3.20 9.52 11.37
C PRO A 76 -2.06 9.66 12.41
N LYS A 77 -1.96 8.72 13.36
CA LYS A 77 -0.88 8.69 14.36
C LYS A 77 0.51 8.53 13.73
N TYR A 78 0.59 7.89 12.57
CA TYR A 78 1.84 7.58 11.87
C TYR A 78 2.04 8.41 10.60
N THR A 79 1.14 9.35 10.31
CA THR A 79 1.44 10.36 9.30
C THR A 79 2.52 11.27 9.86
N CYS A 80 3.68 11.36 9.20
CA CYS A 80 4.69 12.34 9.54
C CYS A 80 4.03 13.73 9.57
N LYS A 81 3.92 14.32 10.76
CA LYS A 81 3.59 15.74 10.92
C LYS A 81 4.78 16.51 10.33
N ARG A 82 4.76 16.79 9.03
CA ARG A 82 5.72 17.72 8.44
C ARG A 82 5.41 19.08 9.05
N ASN A 83 6.35 19.59 9.85
CA ASN A 83 6.35 20.99 10.27
C ASN A 83 6.23 21.82 8.99
N ARG A 84 5.13 22.55 8.86
CA ARG A 84 4.96 23.55 7.80
C ARG A 84 5.95 24.65 8.10
N SER A 85 7.11 24.65 7.46
CA SER A 85 7.91 25.86 7.33
C SER A 85 7.11 26.81 6.46
N LEU A 86 6.59 27.87 7.09
CA LEU A 86 5.95 29.03 6.47
C LEU A 86 6.93 29.76 5.57
#